data_AF-A0A8S9FW53-F1
#
_entry.id   AF-A0A8S9FW53-F1
#
_cell.length_a   1.000
_cell.length_b   1.000
_cell.length_c   1.000
_cell.angle_alpha   90.00
_cell.angle_beta   90.00
_cell.angle_gamma   90.00
#
_symmetry.space_group_name_H-M   'P 1'
#
loop_
_entity.id
_entity.type
_entity.pdbx_description
1 polymer ?
#
loop_
_entity_poly.entity_id
_entity_poly.type
_entity_poly.pdbx_seq_one_letter_code
_entity_poly.pdbx_strand_id
1 'polypeptide(L)'
;MGGDPSMVKFKTVVTGRVCAKAHEHNKVELSCNNRPISAVKFASFGNPSGQCGSFAAGSCEGAKDAVKVVAKECVGKLNCTMNVSSHKFGSNLDCGDSPKRLFVEVEC
;
A
#
# COMPACT_ATOMS: atom_id res chain seq x y z
N MET A 1 16.98 19.47 -43.20
CA MET A 1 15.83 19.43 -42.28
C MET A 1 16.14 18.41 -41.19
N GLY A 2 16.54 18.86 -40.00
CA GLY A 2 16.82 17.99 -38.87
C GLY A 2 16.72 18.84 -37.61
N GLY A 3 15.57 18.78 -36.94
CA GLY A 3 15.30 19.56 -35.74
C GLY A 3 15.96 18.93 -34.53
N ASP A 4 16.63 19.75 -33.74
CA ASP A 4 17.24 19.38 -32.47
C ASP A 4 16.18 18.86 -31.48
N PRO A 5 16.25 17.60 -31.02
CA PRO A 5 15.29 17.03 -30.07
C PRO A 5 15.53 17.51 -28.62
N SER A 6 16.36 18.51 -28.39
CA SER A 6 16.69 19.03 -27.06
C SER A 6 15.54 19.81 -26.37
N MET A 7 14.40 19.99 -27.04
CA MET A 7 13.18 20.61 -26.47
C MET A 7 12.11 19.62 -25.96
N VAL A 8 12.32 18.31 -26.04
CA VAL A 8 11.38 17.36 -25.41
C VAL A 8 11.65 17.27 -23.90
N LYS A 9 10.90 18.07 -23.13
CA LYS A 9 10.75 17.87 -21.68
C LYS A 9 9.91 16.63 -21.43
N PHE A 10 10.56 15.46 -21.37
CA PHE A 10 9.93 14.27 -20.82
C PHE A 10 9.69 14.51 -19.32
N LYS A 11 8.50 14.96 -18.95
CA LYS A 11 8.00 14.71 -17.59
C LYS A 11 7.80 13.20 -17.53
N THR A 12 8.77 12.49 -16.96
CA THR A 12 8.53 11.13 -16.49
C THR A 12 7.25 11.17 -15.68
N VAL A 13 6.24 10.43 -16.10
CA VAL A 13 5.03 10.19 -15.32
C VAL A 13 5.52 9.43 -14.09
N VAL A 14 5.91 10.14 -13.04
CA VAL A 14 6.18 9.52 -11.76
C VAL A 14 4.81 9.08 -11.29
N THR A 15 4.49 7.80 -11.47
CA THR A 15 3.34 7.17 -10.80
C THR A 15 3.44 7.56 -9.34
N GLY A 16 2.42 8.27 -8.85
CA GLY A 16 2.42 8.78 -7.49
C GLY A 16 2.36 7.60 -6.55
N ARG A 17 3.37 7.42 -5.70
CA ARG A 17 3.32 6.37 -4.66
C ARG A 17 2.75 6.97 -3.40
N VAL A 18 1.75 6.29 -2.84
CA VAL A 18 1.14 6.65 -1.56
C VAL A 18 1.33 5.48 -0.62
N CYS A 19 1.83 5.77 0.57
CA CYS A 19 2.03 4.77 1.61
C CYS A 19 1.22 5.11 2.84
N ALA A 20 0.72 4.07 3.51
CA ALA A 20 0.05 4.23 4.78
C ALA A 20 0.41 3.08 5.72
N LYS A 21 0.41 3.40 7.01
CA LYS A 21 0.73 2.47 8.10
C LYS A 21 -0.32 2.61 9.16
N ALA A 22 -0.86 1.51 9.65
CA ALA A 22 -1.84 1.52 10.72
C ALA A 22 -1.68 0.30 11.62
N HIS A 23 -1.93 0.49 12.92
CA HIS A 23 -1.98 -0.59 13.89
C HIS A 23 -3.29 -1.39 13.75
N GLU A 24 -3.29 -2.61 14.23
CA GLU A 24 -4.54 -3.35 14.41
C GLU A 24 -5.57 -2.52 15.21
N HIS A 25 -6.85 -2.69 14.88
CA HIS A 25 -7.98 -1.93 15.39
C HIS A 25 -8.03 -0.44 14.98
N ASN A 26 -7.06 0.03 14.20
CA ASN A 26 -7.10 1.37 13.60
C ASN A 26 -7.57 1.32 12.14
N LYS A 27 -7.68 2.49 11.51
CA LYS A 27 -8.04 2.63 10.10
C LYS A 27 -6.83 3.09 9.31
N VAL A 28 -6.74 2.62 8.07
CA VAL A 28 -5.78 3.11 7.08
C VAL A 28 -6.55 3.93 6.05
N GLU A 29 -6.01 5.08 5.69
CA GLU A 29 -6.58 5.98 4.69
C GLU A 29 -5.57 6.21 3.57
N LEU A 30 -6.01 5.96 2.34
CA LEU A 30 -5.22 6.08 1.12
C LEU A 30 -5.95 7.02 0.17
N SER A 31 -5.26 8.06 -0.30
CA SER A 31 -5.81 9.05 -1.21
C SER A 31 -4.78 9.46 -2.24
N CYS A 32 -5.21 9.57 -3.49
CA CYS A 32 -4.34 9.78 -4.65
C CYS A 32 -4.49 11.18 -5.27
N ASN A 33 -4.74 12.22 -4.46
CA ASN A 33 -4.88 13.63 -4.89
C ASN A 33 -5.72 13.80 -6.17
N ASN A 34 -6.98 13.37 -6.13
CA ASN A 34 -7.94 13.36 -7.27
C ASN A 34 -7.63 12.39 -8.42
N ARG A 35 -6.73 11.42 -8.23
CA ARG A 35 -6.59 10.26 -9.11
C ARG A 35 -7.10 8.99 -8.42
N PRO A 36 -7.59 7.99 -9.17
CA PRO A 36 -7.90 6.69 -8.59
C PRO A 36 -6.62 5.96 -8.23
N ILE A 37 -6.69 5.09 -7.23
CA ILE A 37 -5.63 4.13 -6.93
C ILE A 37 -5.56 3.13 -8.09
N SER A 38 -4.45 3.11 -8.80
CA SER A 38 -4.22 2.28 -9.99
C SER A 38 -3.84 0.85 -9.61
N ALA A 39 -2.99 0.68 -8.60
CA ALA A 39 -2.51 -0.63 -8.17
C ALA A 39 -2.02 -0.63 -6.72
N VAL A 40 -1.87 -1.82 -6.13
CA VAL A 40 -1.19 -2.00 -4.84
C VAL A 40 0.20 -2.56 -5.11
N LYS A 41 1.25 -1.87 -4.67
CA LYS A 41 2.65 -2.33 -4.81
C LYS A 41 3.05 -3.28 -3.72
N PHE A 42 2.61 -2.98 -2.50
CA PHE A 42 2.96 -3.74 -1.33
C PHE A 42 1.83 -3.65 -0.32
N ALA A 43 1.52 -4.76 0.33
CA ALA A 43 0.72 -4.76 1.54
C ALA A 43 1.12 -5.95 2.37
N SER A 44 1.30 -5.74 3.67
CA SER A 44 1.67 -6.79 4.62
C SER A 44 1.06 -6.49 5.98
N PHE A 45 0.44 -7.49 6.61
CA PHE A 45 -0.19 -7.38 7.92
C PHE A 45 0.51 -8.30 8.91
N GLY A 46 1.00 -7.75 10.02
CA GLY A 46 1.72 -8.49 11.06
C GLY A 46 2.85 -7.65 11.62
N ASN A 47 4.10 -8.00 11.35
CA ASN A 47 5.27 -7.21 11.74
C ASN A 47 6.11 -6.67 10.56
N PRO A 48 5.49 -6.03 9.54
CA PRO A 48 6.24 -5.43 8.45
C PRO A 48 7.17 -4.33 8.94
N SER A 49 8.25 -4.12 8.19
CA SER A 49 9.28 -3.12 8.48
C SER A 49 9.66 -2.31 7.25
N GLY A 50 10.46 -1.26 7.46
CA GLY A 50 10.93 -0.39 6.39
C GLY A 50 10.15 0.92 6.24
N GLN A 51 10.45 1.60 5.14
CA GLN A 51 9.95 2.94 4.82
C GLN A 51 9.20 2.95 3.49
N CYS A 52 8.43 4.00 3.23
CA CYS A 52 7.67 4.12 1.98
C CYS A 52 8.61 3.99 0.77
N GLY A 53 8.32 3.08 -0.16
CA GLY A 53 9.17 2.71 -1.29
C GLY A 53 10.15 1.57 -1.00
N SER A 54 10.24 1.08 0.24
CA SER A 54 11.13 0.00 0.67
C SER A 54 10.52 -0.76 1.85
N PHE A 55 9.23 -1.06 1.77
CA PHE A 55 8.58 -1.93 2.74
C PHE A 55 8.98 -3.38 2.52
N ALA A 56 9.12 -4.10 3.63
CA ALA A 56 9.42 -5.52 3.65
C ALA A 56 8.47 -6.22 4.62
N ALA A 57 7.99 -7.39 4.22
CA ALA A 57 7.28 -8.29 5.12
C ALA A 57 8.24 -8.74 6.23
N GLY A 58 7.71 -8.87 7.44
CA GLY A 58 8.45 -9.43 8.57
C GLY A 58 8.25 -10.94 8.68
N SER A 59 8.70 -11.52 9.80
CA SER A 59 8.55 -12.96 10.08
C SER A 59 7.12 -13.38 10.48
N CYS A 60 6.24 -12.44 10.81
CA CYS A 60 4.85 -12.66 11.15
C CYS A 60 3.96 -11.97 10.12
N GLU A 61 3.19 -12.75 9.36
CA GLU A 61 2.34 -12.23 8.29
C GLU A 61 0.98 -12.92 8.22
N GLY A 62 -0.05 -12.12 7.89
CA GLY A 62 -1.42 -12.50 7.52
C GLY A 62 -1.53 -13.82 6.79
N ALA A 63 -2.44 -14.71 7.22
CA ALA A 63 -2.77 -15.91 6.44
C ALA A 63 -3.39 -15.57 5.07
N LYS A 64 -4.02 -14.41 4.94
CA LYS A 64 -4.53 -13.89 3.67
C LYS A 64 -3.52 -12.92 3.05
N ASP A 65 -3.41 -13.01 1.75
CA ASP A 65 -2.65 -12.08 0.91
C ASP A 65 -3.20 -10.65 1.07
N ALA A 66 -2.46 -9.83 1.83
CA ALA A 66 -2.85 -8.46 2.12
C ALA A 66 -2.92 -7.59 0.87
N VAL A 67 -2.12 -7.87 -0.16
CA VAL A 67 -2.13 -7.13 -1.44
C VAL A 67 -3.47 -7.32 -2.12
N LYS A 68 -3.98 -8.56 -2.18
CA LYS A 68 -5.29 -8.85 -2.76
C LYS A 68 -6.44 -8.22 -1.97
N VAL A 69 -6.35 -8.24 -0.64
CA VAL A 69 -7.37 -7.64 0.24
C VAL A 69 -7.45 -6.13 0.01
N VAL A 70 -6.30 -5.44 0.02
CA VAL A 70 -6.24 -3.99 -0.22
C VAL A 70 -6.64 -3.67 -1.66
N ALA A 71 -6.16 -4.42 -2.65
CA ALA A 71 -6.48 -4.17 -4.06
C ALA A 71 -7.97 -4.24 -4.32
N LYS A 72 -8.65 -5.26 -3.77
CA LYS A 72 -10.10 -5.42 -3.89
C LYS A 72 -10.89 -4.26 -3.28
N GLU A 73 -10.39 -3.65 -2.22
CA GLU A 73 -11.08 -2.55 -1.54
C GLU A 73 -10.71 -1.16 -2.05
N CYS A 74 -9.48 -0.96 -2.54
CA CYS A 74 -8.94 0.36 -2.84
C CYS A 74 -8.72 0.66 -4.33
N VAL A 75 -8.38 -0.34 -5.16
CA VAL A 75 -8.08 -0.09 -6.58
C VAL A 75 -9.33 0.42 -7.29
N GLY A 76 -9.16 1.45 -8.10
CA GLY A 76 -10.23 2.16 -8.81
C GLY A 76 -10.94 3.24 -7.98
N LYS A 77 -10.64 3.38 -6.68
CA LYS A 77 -11.21 4.44 -5.82
C LYS A 77 -10.28 5.64 -5.71
N LEU A 78 -10.85 6.84 -5.62
CA LEU A 78 -10.11 8.09 -5.37
C LEU A 78 -9.57 8.18 -3.92
N ASN A 79 -10.39 7.70 -2.98
CA ASN A 79 -10.09 7.61 -1.56
C ASN A 79 -10.50 6.21 -1.08
N CYS A 80 -9.64 5.58 -0.29
CA CYS A 80 -9.89 4.29 0.30
C CYS A 80 -9.62 4.33 1.80
N THR A 81 -10.62 4.00 2.60
CA THR A 81 -10.49 3.86 4.05
C THR A 81 -10.80 2.43 4.42
N MET A 82 -9.84 1.74 5.05
CA MET A 82 -10.01 0.35 5.48
C MET A 82 -9.72 0.19 6.96
N ASN A 83 -10.55 -0.59 7.65
CA ASN A 83 -10.27 -1.00 9.02
C ASN A 83 -9.19 -2.09 9.01
N VAL A 84 -8.14 -1.91 9.81
CA VAL A 84 -7.10 -2.90 10.04
C VAL A 84 -7.58 -3.86 11.12
N SER A 85 -7.86 -5.09 10.74
CA SER A 85 -8.32 -6.14 11.65
C SER A 85 -7.80 -7.49 11.19
N SER A 86 -7.37 -8.33 12.13
CA SER A 86 -7.03 -9.73 11.86
C SER A 86 -8.12 -10.44 11.04
N HIS A 87 -9.40 -10.14 11.25
CA HIS A 87 -10.48 -10.78 10.48
C HIS A 87 -10.35 -10.59 8.94
N LYS A 88 -9.88 -9.42 8.50
CA LYS A 88 -9.67 -9.12 7.07
C LYS A 88 -8.44 -9.81 6.49
N PHE A 89 -7.35 -9.86 7.26
CA PHE A 89 -6.04 -10.35 6.81
C PHE A 89 -5.73 -11.80 7.25
N GLY A 90 -6.67 -12.44 7.95
CA GLY A 90 -6.54 -13.78 8.50
C GLY A 90 -6.55 -13.76 10.03
N SER A 91 -7.62 -14.26 10.63
CA SER A 91 -7.68 -14.56 12.06
C SER A 91 -6.68 -15.69 12.35
N ASN A 92 -5.90 -15.59 13.43
CA ASN A 92 -4.85 -16.54 13.88
C ASN A 92 -3.39 -16.13 13.58
N LEU A 93 -3.09 -14.83 13.39
CA LEU A 93 -1.71 -14.39 13.54
C LEU A 93 -1.30 -14.43 15.00
N ASP A 94 -0.37 -15.33 15.33
CA ASP A 94 0.34 -15.31 16.59
C ASP A 94 1.72 -14.69 16.34
N CYS A 95 1.86 -13.39 16.63
CA CYS A 95 3.13 -12.68 16.55
C CYS A 95 3.80 -12.59 17.93
N GLY A 96 3.39 -13.43 18.90
CA GLY A 96 3.71 -13.25 20.32
C GLY A 96 3.26 -11.87 20.83
N ASP A 97 4.09 -11.21 21.61
CA ASP A 97 3.85 -9.86 22.17
C ASP A 97 3.97 -8.71 21.15
N SER A 98 4.28 -8.99 19.87
CA SER A 98 4.48 -7.92 18.88
C SER A 98 3.16 -7.31 18.41
N PRO A 99 3.00 -5.98 18.45
CA PRO A 99 1.78 -5.32 17.97
C PRO A 99 1.65 -5.49 16.45
N LYS A 100 0.51 -6.01 16.02
CA LYS A 100 0.18 -6.20 14.61
C LYS A 100 -0.06 -4.88 13.91
N ARG A 101 0.55 -4.70 12.75
CA ARG A 101 0.48 -3.50 11.92
C ARG A 101 0.29 -3.87 10.47
N LEU A 102 -0.45 -3.04 9.74
CA LEU A 102 -0.61 -3.10 8.30
C LEU A 102 0.24 -2.00 7.67
N PHE A 103 1.14 -2.39 6.76
CA PHE A 103 1.84 -1.45 5.89
C PHE A 103 1.29 -1.63 4.49
N VAL A 104 0.96 -0.52 3.83
CA VAL A 104 0.40 -0.51 2.48
C VAL A 104 1.13 0.51 1.64
N GLU A 105 1.47 0.14 0.42
CA GLU A 105 1.97 1.00 -0.64
C GLU A 105 1.11 0.81 -1.88
N VAL A 106 0.59 1.93 -2.39
CA VAL A 106 -0.24 1.96 -3.60
C VAL A 106 0.36 2.89 -4.64
N GLU A 107 0.02 2.61 -5.88
CA GLU A 107 0.24 3.52 -7.00
C GLU A 107 -1.04 4.26 -7.35
N CYS A 108 -0.86 5.56 -7.55
CA CYS A 108 -1.67 6.43 -8.35
C CYS A 108 -0.99 6.49 -9.73
#